data_AF-A0A2V7BW78-F1
#
_entry.id   AF-A0A2V7BW78-F1
#
_cell.length_a   1.000
_cell.length_b   1.000
_cell.length_c   1.000
_cell.angle_alpha   90.00
_cell.angle_beta   90.00
_cell.angle_gamma   90.00
#
_symmetry.space_group_name_H-M   'P 1'
#
loop_
_entity.id
_entity.type
_entity.pdbx_description
1 polymer ?
#
loop_
_entity_poly.entity_id
_entity_poly.type
_entity_poly.pdbx_seq_one_letter_code
_entity_poly.pdbx_strand_id
1 'polypeptide(L)'
;MTGSCFEADDTRAVLLFVRLRSLLFASCPDHPVALCEACRRTYTPEQLGTEIGDGCYLCRDCGADLRESVIAHARTCPNLIPQKPLARMASVAGSTIPPAVSERFATRRRVRLERDVHTAAR
;
A
#
# COMPACT_ATOMS: atom_id res chain seq x y z
N MET A 1 -7.82 -24.21 10.97
CA MET A 1 -7.10 -23.58 9.84
C MET A 1 -7.96 -22.44 9.32
N THR A 2 -7.65 -21.18 9.65
CA THR A 2 -8.35 -19.99 9.12
C THR A 2 -7.38 -18.81 9.09
N GLY A 3 -6.41 -18.88 8.17
CA GLY A 3 -5.65 -17.72 7.72
C GLY A 3 -6.45 -17.04 6.60
N SER A 4 -7.06 -15.90 6.91
CA SER A 4 -7.69 -15.04 5.87
C SER A 4 -7.85 -13.57 6.29
N CYS A 5 -7.60 -13.24 7.57
CA CYS A 5 -7.58 -11.85 8.02
C CYS A 5 -6.23 -11.15 7.79
N PHE A 6 -5.11 -11.90 7.70
CA PHE A 6 -3.77 -11.34 7.46
C PHE A 6 -3.57 -10.90 6.00
N GLU A 7 -4.14 -11.63 5.03
CA GLU A 7 -3.92 -11.41 3.59
C GLU A 7 -4.54 -10.10 3.06
N ALA A 8 -5.66 -9.67 3.63
CA ALA A 8 -6.38 -8.48 3.16
C ALA A 8 -5.72 -7.17 3.62
N ASP A 9 -5.06 -7.18 4.78
CA ASP A 9 -4.28 -6.05 5.28
C ASP A 9 -3.00 -5.89 4.46
N ASP A 10 -2.35 -7.02 4.14
CA ASP A 10 -1.17 -7.08 3.28
C ASP A 10 -1.45 -6.57 1.86
N THR A 11 -2.52 -7.07 1.23
CA THR A 11 -2.93 -6.62 -0.11
C THR A 11 -3.18 -5.11 -0.16
N ARG A 12 -3.79 -4.55 0.91
CA ARG A 12 -4.07 -3.12 1.00
C ARG A 12 -2.81 -2.30 1.20
N ALA A 13 -1.88 -2.77 2.04
CA ALA A 13 -0.57 -2.16 2.21
C ALA A 13 0.20 -2.15 0.87
N VAL A 14 0.21 -3.27 0.15
CA VAL A 14 0.82 -3.38 -1.19
C VAL A 14 0.23 -2.36 -2.15
N LEU A 15 -1.10 -2.24 -2.24
CA LEU A 15 -1.75 -1.26 -3.13
C LEU A 15 -1.40 0.20 -2.76
N LEU A 16 -1.24 0.50 -1.48
CA LEU A 16 -0.80 1.82 -1.01
C LEU A 16 0.64 2.10 -1.42
N PHE A 17 1.54 1.12 -1.30
CA PHE A 17 2.92 1.24 -1.76
C PHE A 17 3.00 1.40 -3.28
N VAL A 18 2.20 0.66 -4.04
CA VAL A 18 2.08 0.84 -5.49
C VAL A 18 1.62 2.26 -5.82
N ARG A 19 0.60 2.77 -5.13
CA ARG A 19 0.10 4.13 -5.37
C ARG A 19 1.13 5.20 -5.00
N LEU A 20 1.76 5.07 -3.83
CA LEU A 20 2.81 5.98 -3.37
C LEU A 20 3.94 6.03 -4.39
N ARG A 21 4.39 4.87 -4.89
CA ARG A 21 5.38 4.76 -5.93
C ARG A 21 5.01 5.54 -7.20
N SER A 22 3.80 5.33 -7.73
CA SER A 22 3.36 6.07 -8.92
C SER A 22 3.40 7.58 -8.70
N LEU A 23 3.05 8.06 -7.51
CA LEU A 23 3.09 9.48 -7.17
C LEU A 23 4.52 10.01 -7.05
N LEU A 24 5.45 9.24 -6.47
CA LEU A 24 6.85 9.63 -6.39
C LEU A 24 7.45 9.83 -7.79
N PHE A 25 7.19 8.91 -8.72
CA PHE A 25 7.67 9.05 -10.10
C PHE A 25 7.00 10.21 -10.86
N ALA A 26 5.71 10.45 -10.63
CA ALA A 26 4.98 11.49 -11.36
C ALA A 26 5.22 12.90 -10.81
N SER A 27 5.43 13.04 -9.50
CA SER A 27 5.40 14.32 -8.79
C SER A 27 6.73 14.70 -8.12
N CYS A 28 7.65 13.75 -7.95
CA CYS A 28 8.95 13.96 -7.31
C CYS A 28 10.15 13.41 -8.12
N PRO A 29 10.23 13.58 -9.45
CA PRO A 29 11.37 13.07 -10.22
C PRO A 29 12.67 13.83 -9.92
N ASP A 30 12.59 15.14 -9.63
CA ASP A 30 13.76 16.04 -9.61
C ASP A 30 14.41 16.23 -8.23
N HIS A 31 14.00 15.48 -7.21
CA HIS A 31 14.54 15.65 -5.86
C HIS A 31 14.63 14.33 -5.08
N PRO A 32 15.50 14.26 -4.05
CA PRO A 32 15.62 13.07 -3.24
C PRO A 32 14.35 12.81 -2.42
N VAL A 33 13.87 11.57 -2.48
CA VAL A 33 12.64 11.12 -1.82
C VAL A 33 12.91 10.19 -0.64
N ALA A 34 14.15 9.72 -0.49
CA ALA A 34 14.59 8.94 0.65
C ALA A 34 16.00 9.33 1.08
N LEU A 35 16.28 9.15 2.36
CA LEU A 35 17.59 9.29 2.98
C LEU A 35 17.87 8.02 3.79
N CYS A 36 19.01 7.40 3.54
CA CYS A 36 19.52 6.34 4.39
C CYS A 36 20.31 6.98 5.53
N GLU A 37 19.85 6.83 6.77
CA GLU A 37 20.55 7.36 7.96
C GLU A 37 21.92 6.69 8.17
N ALA A 38 22.03 5.39 7.87
CA ALA A 38 23.29 4.65 8.02
C ALA A 38 24.36 5.08 7.01
N CYS A 39 23.99 5.20 5.73
CA CYS A 39 24.94 5.57 4.67
C CYS A 39 25.01 7.08 4.42
N ARG A 40 24.09 7.86 5.01
CA ARG A 40 23.86 9.28 4.73
C ARG A 40 23.72 9.60 3.24
N ARG A 41 23.16 8.65 2.49
CA ARG A 41 22.91 8.77 1.05
C ARG A 41 21.44 9.05 0.78
N THR A 42 21.22 9.98 -0.12
CA THR A 42 19.88 10.31 -0.62
C THR A 42 19.59 9.54 -1.90
N TYR A 43 18.31 9.26 -2.12
CA TYR A 43 17.86 8.49 -3.26
C TYR A 43 16.68 9.18 -3.95
N THR A 44 16.75 9.27 -5.28
CA THR A 44 15.62 9.63 -6.14
C THR A 44 14.70 8.42 -6.37
N PRO A 45 13.45 8.63 -6.84
CA PRO A 45 12.54 7.52 -7.12
C PRO A 45 13.13 6.50 -8.10
N GLU A 46 13.87 6.97 -9.10
CA GLU A 46 14.53 6.15 -10.12
C GLU A 46 15.63 5.26 -9.52
N GLN A 47 16.42 5.82 -8.59
CA GLN A 47 17.49 5.09 -7.92
C GLN A 47 16.98 3.98 -6.99
N LEU A 48 15.79 4.17 -6.41
CA LEU A 48 15.10 3.16 -5.59
C LEU A 48 14.56 1.99 -6.44
N GLY A 49 14.70 2.04 -7.77
CA GLY A 49 14.39 0.95 -8.69
C GLY A 49 12.90 0.69 -8.86
N THR A 50 12.53 -0.29 -9.70
CA THR A 50 11.14 -0.67 -10.04
C THR A 50 10.55 -1.84 -9.26
N GLU A 51 11.32 -2.42 -8.34
CA GLU A 51 10.92 -3.64 -7.65
C GLU A 51 9.78 -3.38 -6.65
N ILE A 52 8.82 -4.28 -6.65
CA ILE A 52 7.64 -4.28 -5.78
C ILE A 52 7.62 -5.64 -5.08
N GLY A 53 7.75 -5.65 -3.76
CA GLY A 53 7.86 -6.86 -2.93
C GLY A 53 8.55 -6.58 -1.60
N ASP A 54 8.87 -7.64 -0.85
CA ASP A 54 9.44 -7.55 0.51
C ASP A 54 10.79 -6.81 0.60
N GLY A 55 11.49 -6.65 -0.54
CA GLY A 55 12.76 -5.92 -0.67
C GLY A 55 12.64 -4.52 -1.28
N CYS A 56 11.45 -3.92 -1.33
CA CYS A 56 11.30 -2.57 -1.88
C CYS A 56 11.82 -1.49 -0.92
N TYR A 57 12.38 -0.41 -1.49
CA TYR A 57 12.94 0.72 -0.74
C TYR A 57 14.09 0.36 0.20
N LEU A 58 14.98 -0.55 -0.20
CA LEU A 58 16.21 -0.82 0.54
C LEU A 58 17.35 0.09 0.05
N CYS A 59 18.22 0.47 0.97
CA CYS A 59 19.48 1.11 0.64
C CYS A 59 20.34 0.16 -0.19
N ARG A 60 20.84 0.62 -1.34
CA ARG A 60 21.66 -0.22 -2.23
C ARG A 60 23.02 -0.59 -1.64
N ASP A 61 23.54 0.23 -0.72
CA ASP A 61 24.86 0.02 -0.14
C ASP A 61 24.82 -0.85 1.12
N CYS A 62 23.84 -0.65 2.01
CA CYS A 62 23.79 -1.33 3.31
C CYS A 62 22.56 -2.21 3.53
N GLY A 63 21.60 -2.22 2.61
CA GLY A 63 20.36 -2.98 2.75
C GLY A 63 19.39 -2.44 3.80
N ALA A 64 19.67 -1.29 4.42
CA ALA A 64 18.77 -0.68 5.40
C ALA A 64 17.42 -0.31 4.77
N ASP A 65 16.35 -0.48 5.53
CA ASP A 65 15.00 -0.13 5.11
C ASP A 65 14.81 1.40 5.04
N LEU A 66 14.40 1.90 3.89
CA LEU A 66 14.12 3.32 3.62
C LEU A 66 12.63 3.64 3.58
N ARG A 67 11.75 2.66 3.82
CA ARG A 67 10.28 2.86 3.78
C ARG A 67 9.83 4.00 4.67
N GLU A 68 10.36 4.09 5.89
CA GLU A 68 10.02 5.18 6.82
C GLU A 68 10.43 6.55 6.26
N SER A 69 11.62 6.64 5.67
CA SER A 69 12.12 7.87 5.03
C SER A 69 11.23 8.30 3.86
N VAL A 70 10.82 7.35 3.01
CA VAL A 70 9.90 7.59 1.89
C VAL A 70 8.52 8.02 2.37
N ILE A 71 8.00 7.40 3.44
CA ILE A 71 6.73 7.78 4.06
C ILE A 71 6.84 9.19 4.64
N ALA A 72 7.93 9.53 5.32
CA ALA A 72 8.18 10.86 5.85
C ALA A 72 8.19 11.90 4.72
N HIS A 73 8.89 11.62 3.62
CA HIS A 73 8.88 12.45 2.42
C HIS A 73 7.47 12.71 1.89
N ALA A 74 6.66 11.67 1.77
CA ALA A 74 5.29 11.82 1.26
C ALA A 74 4.35 12.58 2.21
N ARG A 75 4.71 12.79 3.49
CA ARG A 75 3.96 13.68 4.42
C ARG A 75 4.35 15.13 4.27
N THR A 76 5.62 15.40 3.97
CA THR A 76 6.20 16.75 4.02
C THR A 76 6.37 17.38 2.64
N CYS A 77 6.40 16.57 1.58
CA CYS A 77 6.67 17.06 0.23
C CYS A 77 5.48 17.87 -0.32
N PRO A 78 5.69 19.14 -0.72
CA PRO A 78 4.64 20.00 -1.25
C PRO A 78 3.99 19.47 -2.52
N ASN A 79 4.72 18.71 -3.34
CA ASN A 79 4.17 18.10 -4.56
C ASN A 79 3.20 16.94 -4.25
N LEU A 80 3.30 16.33 -3.06
CA LEU A 80 2.50 15.18 -2.65
C LEU A 80 1.38 15.54 -1.67
N ILE A 81 1.50 16.65 -0.95
CA ILE A 81 0.47 17.16 -0.02
C ILE A 81 -0.93 17.25 -0.67
N PRO A 82 -1.09 17.79 -1.91
CA PRO A 82 -2.39 17.85 -2.57
C PRO A 82 -3.02 16.48 -2.85
N GLN A 83 -2.19 15.45 -3.02
CA GLN A 83 -2.61 14.10 -3.40
C GLN A 83 -3.11 13.27 -2.21
N LYS A 84 -2.99 13.79 -0.97
CA LYS A 84 -3.33 13.12 0.31
C LYS A 84 -3.03 11.60 0.33
N PRO A 85 -1.81 11.14 -0.02
CA PRO A 85 -1.53 9.71 -0.12
C PRO A 85 -1.60 9.03 1.25
N LEU A 86 -1.16 9.74 2.30
CA LEU A 86 -0.91 9.19 3.63
C LEU A 86 -2.03 9.42 4.65
N ALA A 87 -2.92 10.40 4.44
CA ALA A 87 -4.08 10.60 5.31
C ALA A 87 -5.00 9.36 5.33
N ARG A 88 -5.07 8.64 4.21
CA ARG A 88 -5.71 7.32 4.11
C ARG A 88 -4.90 6.16 4.70
N MET A 89 -3.58 6.30 4.84
CA MET A 89 -2.73 5.27 5.44
C MET A 89 -2.81 5.30 6.97
N ALA A 90 -2.79 6.49 7.58
CA ALA A 90 -2.90 6.65 9.04
C ALA A 90 -4.28 6.25 9.60
N SER A 91 -5.35 6.45 8.83
CA SER A 91 -6.71 6.07 9.23
C SER A 91 -6.98 4.55 9.18
N VAL A 92 -6.08 3.76 8.60
CA VAL A 92 -6.19 2.28 8.61
C VAL A 92 -5.73 1.68 9.93
N ALA A 93 -4.75 2.28 10.60
CA ALA A 93 -4.27 1.81 11.91
C ALA A 93 -5.32 1.86 13.03
N GLY A 94 -6.46 2.55 12.81
CA GLY A 94 -7.59 2.60 13.74
C GLY A 94 -8.93 2.14 13.17
N SER A 95 -8.99 1.67 11.92
CA SER A 95 -10.26 1.32 11.27
C SER A 95 -10.65 -0.12 11.58
N THR A 96 -11.20 -0.35 12.78
CA THR A 96 -12.05 -1.52 13.05
C THR A 96 -13.23 -1.47 12.06
N ILE A 97 -13.17 -2.28 11.00
CA ILE A 97 -14.29 -2.43 10.06
C ILE A 97 -15.49 -2.91 10.90
N PRO A 98 -16.62 -2.18 10.94
CA PRO A 98 -17.78 -2.63 11.69
C PRO A 98 -18.25 -3.98 11.11
N PRO A 99 -18.48 -5.01 11.95
CA PRO A 99 -18.81 -6.36 11.49
C PRO A 99 -20.06 -6.41 10.58
N ALA A 100 -20.94 -5.42 10.70
CA ALA A 100 -22.16 -5.28 9.90
C ALA A 100 -21.91 -5.14 8.38
N VAL A 101 -20.76 -4.61 7.94
CA VAL A 101 -20.46 -4.47 6.51
C VAL A 101 -20.03 -5.82 5.91
N SER A 102 -19.26 -6.61 6.66
CA SER A 102 -18.77 -7.94 6.25
C SER A 102 -19.93 -8.93 6.03
N GLU A 103 -20.95 -8.87 6.89
CA GLU A 103 -22.13 -9.72 6.82
C GLU A 103 -22.99 -9.44 5.56
N ARG A 104 -23.15 -8.16 5.19
CA ARG A 104 -23.89 -7.79 3.96
C ARG A 104 -23.23 -8.31 2.69
N PHE A 105 -21.89 -8.32 2.62
CA PHE A 105 -21.16 -8.86 1.48
C PHE A 105 -21.23 -10.40 1.42
N ALA A 106 -21.15 -11.07 2.58
CA ALA A 106 -21.30 -12.53 2.66
C ALA A 106 -22.70 -12.98 2.20
N THR A 107 -23.75 -12.28 2.62
CA THR A 107 -25.14 -12.57 2.21
C THR A 107 -25.35 -12.40 0.71
N ARG A 108 -24.80 -11.33 0.12
CA ARG A 108 -24.86 -11.12 -1.35
C ARG A 108 -24.15 -12.23 -2.14
N ARG A 109 -23.02 -12.75 -1.63
CA ARG A 109 -22.30 -13.87 -2.26
C ARG A 109 -23.11 -15.17 -2.23
N ARG A 110 -23.78 -15.47 -1.12
CA ARG A 110 -24.64 -16.66 -0.98
C ARG A 110 -25.82 -16.64 -1.94
N VAL A 111 -26.53 -15.52 -2.02
CA VAL A 111 -27.68 -15.36 -2.94
C VAL A 111 -27.29 -15.55 -4.41
N ARG A 112 -26.07 -15.18 -4.81
CA ARG A 112 -25.58 -15.39 -6.17
C ARG A 112 -25.32 -16.87 -6.45
N LEU A 113 -24.62 -17.55 -5.56
CA LEU A 113 -24.33 -18.98 -5.69
C LEU A 113 -25.59 -19.84 -5.74
N GLU A 114 -26.62 -19.52 -4.95
CA GLU A 114 -27.89 -20.26 -4.96
C GLU A 114 -28.65 -20.10 -6.29
N ARG A 115 -28.54 -18.93 -6.94
CA ARG A 115 -29.09 -18.69 -8.29
C ARG A 115 -28.38 -19.48 -9.37
N ASP A 116 -27.06 -19.62 -9.26
CA ASP A 116 -26.24 -20.34 -10.23
C ASP A 116 -26.47 -21.87 -10.15
N VAL A 117 -26.71 -22.40 -8.94
CA VAL A 117 -27.08 -23.82 -8.75
C VAL A 117 -28.47 -24.13 -9.34
N HIS A 118 -29.44 -23.23 -9.19
CA HIS A 118 -30.79 -23.43 -9.76
C HIS A 118 -30.84 -23.31 -11.29
N THR A 119 -29.87 -22.63 -11.90
CA THR A 119 -29.78 -22.51 -13.37
C THR A 119 -28.98 -23.65 -14.01
N ALA A 120 -28.14 -24.36 -13.25
CA ALA A 120 -27.38 -25.52 -13.73
C ALA A 120 -28.13 -26.87 -13.62
N ALA A 121 -29.31 -26.90 -12.99
CA ALA A 121 -30.11 -28.12 -12.75
C ALA A 121 -31.32 -28.29 -13.69
N ARG A 122 -31.33 -27.63 -14.85
CA ARG A 122 -32.38 -27.73 -15.88
C ARG A 122 -31.85 -28.29 -17.19
#